data_AF-A0A7C7WYM4-F1
#
_entry.id   AF-A0A7C7WYM4-F1
#
_cell.length_a   1.000
_cell.length_b   1.000
_cell.length_c   1.000
_cell.angle_alpha   90.00
_cell.angle_beta   90.00
_cell.angle_gamma   90.00
#
_symmetry.space_group_name_H-M   'P 1'
#
loop_
_entity.id
_entity.type
_entity.pdbx_description
1 polymer ?
#
loop_
_entity_poly.entity_id
_entity_poly.type
_entity_poly.pdbx_seq_one_letter_code
_entity_poly.pdbx_strand_id
1 'polypeptide(L)'
;MAVFAGQFVPLKLVTDGNPEWSKWARQYPVEGNGIPRLYVIRADGERIYSRVGSLGGDALHLMLRTTLQSSGRSFNAAETALLMTSVEAAEKAMAAGNSGEAAAELSKLAKVGTVGDLKSYSALALKADEIARKLVEASDSMMNDAVADLENVQTAFKGALALAEAERQYVGFGKIRTNVLTSIKAAKRNKEIKPYMVQAEALTRARGLVKSEKATDRNKAPRAYENVIRGYPGTEADKLARQELTSISPDAKILHVTELPTKPKLRTWTDISGKFKVRGTFVKLESGNVTLKKESGDEVTLPLAKLSISDQSFLRRQEK
;
A
#
# COMPACT_ATOMS: atom_id res chain seq x y z
N MET A 1 43.71 14.86 9.45
CA MET A 1 43.19 13.54 9.90
C MET A 1 41.84 13.61 10.62
N ALA A 2 41.56 14.57 11.51
CA ALA A 2 40.29 14.65 12.24
C ALA A 2 39.01 14.62 11.37
N VAL A 3 39.06 15.21 10.16
CA VAL A 3 37.95 15.23 9.18
C VAL A 3 37.55 13.83 8.69
N PHE A 4 38.43 12.83 8.82
CA PHE A 4 38.17 11.45 8.39
C PHE A 4 37.80 10.52 9.56
N ALA A 5 37.73 11.03 10.79
CA ALA A 5 37.37 10.23 11.95
C ALA A 5 35.95 9.65 11.79
N GLY A 6 35.82 8.34 12.02
CA GLY A 6 34.55 7.62 11.86
C GLY A 6 34.10 7.39 10.41
N GLN A 7 34.84 7.88 9.41
CA GLN A 7 34.57 7.62 7.98
C GLN A 7 35.32 6.39 7.46
N PHE A 8 36.43 6.03 8.12
CA PHE A 8 37.23 4.86 7.82
C PHE A 8 37.39 4.00 9.08
N VAL A 9 37.36 2.68 8.89
CA VAL A 9 37.75 1.70 9.91
C VAL A 9 39.17 1.23 9.59
N PRO A 10 40.20 1.70 10.31
CA PRO A 10 41.57 1.29 10.02
C PRO A 10 41.78 -0.17 10.44
N LEU A 11 42.08 -1.03 9.48
CA LEU A 11 42.44 -2.42 9.71
C LEU A 11 43.91 -2.63 9.36
N LYS A 12 44.65 -3.29 10.25
CA LYS A 12 46.04 -3.66 10.04
C LYS A 12 46.13 -5.17 9.91
N LEU A 13 46.60 -5.64 8.76
CA LEU A 13 46.86 -7.05 8.52
C LEU A 13 48.37 -7.30 8.47
N VAL A 14 48.86 -8.15 9.37
CA VAL A 14 50.26 -8.57 9.38
C VAL A 14 50.48 -9.59 8.26
N THR A 15 51.55 -9.41 7.49
CA THR A 15 51.85 -10.24 6.31
C THR A 15 52.65 -11.49 6.64
N ASP A 16 53.49 -11.42 7.67
CA ASP A 16 54.37 -12.51 8.09
C ASP A 16 53.61 -13.56 8.91
N GLY A 17 53.80 -14.84 8.57
CA GLY A 17 53.19 -15.98 9.27
C GLY A 17 51.66 -16.01 9.32
N ASN A 18 50.95 -15.11 8.64
CA ASN A 18 49.50 -14.96 8.77
C ASN A 18 48.75 -15.65 7.61
N PRO A 19 47.99 -16.74 7.87
CA PRO A 19 47.19 -17.42 6.85
C PRO A 19 46.12 -16.53 6.22
N GLU A 20 45.61 -15.53 6.94
CA GLU A 20 44.61 -14.59 6.44
C GLU A 20 45.19 -13.64 5.38
N TRP A 21 46.49 -13.33 5.47
CA TRP A 21 47.17 -12.51 4.46
C TRP A 21 47.11 -13.15 3.07
N SER A 22 47.38 -14.45 2.98
CA SER A 22 47.33 -15.15 1.70
C SER A 22 45.92 -15.16 1.10
N LYS A 23 44.88 -15.30 1.93
CA LYS A 23 43.49 -15.20 1.48
C LYS A 23 43.16 -13.79 1.01
N TRP A 24 43.51 -12.77 1.80
CA TRP A 24 43.28 -11.37 1.48
C TRP A 24 43.99 -10.92 0.20
N ALA A 25 45.28 -11.25 0.06
CA ALA A 25 46.07 -10.87 -1.12
C ALA A 25 45.57 -11.55 -2.41
N ARG A 26 45.00 -12.77 -2.31
CA ARG A 26 44.32 -13.43 -3.43
C ARG A 26 43.00 -12.76 -3.78
N GLN A 27 42.22 -12.36 -2.77
CA GLN A 27 40.94 -11.68 -2.97
C GLN A 27 41.13 -10.27 -3.56
N TYR A 28 42.18 -9.57 -3.15
CA TYR A 28 42.47 -8.19 -3.56
C TYR A 28 43.90 -8.08 -4.14
N PRO A 29 44.14 -8.56 -5.37
CA PRO A 29 45.47 -8.60 -5.97
C PRO A 29 46.00 -7.20 -6.32
N VAL A 30 47.19 -6.85 -5.85
CA VAL A 30 47.83 -5.55 -6.14
C VAL A 30 49.12 -5.78 -6.91
N GLU A 31 49.38 -4.96 -7.91
CA GLU A 31 50.61 -4.99 -8.67
C GLU A 31 51.82 -4.64 -7.79
N GLY A 32 52.88 -5.45 -7.90
CA GLY A 32 54.11 -5.30 -7.14
C GLY A 32 54.14 -6.16 -5.86
N ASN A 33 55.36 -6.42 -5.39
CA ASN A 33 55.61 -7.32 -4.26
C ASN A 33 55.95 -6.62 -2.94
N GLY A 34 56.05 -5.29 -2.94
CA GLY A 34 56.48 -4.50 -1.77
C GLY A 34 55.46 -4.45 -0.63
N ILE A 35 55.96 -4.04 0.53
CA ILE A 35 55.22 -3.77 1.78
C ILE A 35 55.64 -2.34 2.23
N PRO A 36 54.74 -1.51 2.79
CA PRO A 36 53.34 -1.78 3.08
C PRO A 36 52.46 -1.81 1.82
N ARG A 37 51.33 -2.52 1.90
CA ARG A 37 50.26 -2.45 0.90
C ARG A 37 49.07 -1.74 1.52
N LEU A 38 48.61 -0.67 0.87
CA LEU A 38 47.40 0.06 1.28
C LEU A 38 46.22 -0.41 0.44
N TYR A 39 45.08 -0.53 1.10
CA TYR A 39 43.79 -0.86 0.50
C TYR A 39 42.73 0.09 1.05
N VAL A 40 41.76 0.45 0.22
CA VAL A 40 40.47 0.93 0.69
C VAL A 40 39.40 0.00 0.12
N ILE A 41 38.71 -0.67 1.03
CA ILE A 41 37.62 -1.60 0.72
C ILE A 41 36.33 -0.95 1.19
N ARG A 42 35.34 -0.85 0.31
CA ARG A 42 34.02 -0.31 0.59
C ARG A 42 33.17 -1.34 1.34
N ALA A 43 32.06 -0.90 1.93
CA ALA A 43 31.21 -1.73 2.78
C ALA A 43 30.60 -2.98 2.09
N ASP A 44 30.50 -2.98 0.76
CA ASP A 44 30.07 -4.11 -0.06
C ASP A 44 31.21 -5.04 -0.47
N GLY A 45 32.43 -4.79 0.01
CA GLY A 45 33.62 -5.56 -0.31
C GLY A 45 34.33 -5.12 -1.59
N GLU A 46 33.83 -4.10 -2.30
CA GLU A 46 34.51 -3.58 -3.49
C GLU A 46 35.80 -2.85 -3.10
N ARG A 47 36.89 -3.18 -3.78
CA ARG A 47 38.15 -2.46 -3.63
C ARG A 47 38.13 -1.20 -4.49
N ILE A 48 38.06 -0.06 -3.83
CA ILE A 48 38.04 1.26 -4.49
C ILE A 48 39.42 1.93 -4.55
N TYR A 49 40.40 1.40 -3.82
CA TYR A 49 41.80 1.83 -3.92
C TYR A 49 42.76 0.72 -3.50
N SER A 50 43.90 0.63 -4.16
CA SER A 50 45.05 -0.12 -3.65
C SER A 50 46.37 0.40 -4.19
N ARG A 51 47.43 0.28 -3.40
CA ARG A 51 48.80 0.65 -3.79
C ARG A 51 49.84 -0.11 -2.97
N VAL A 52 51.01 -0.34 -3.57
CA VAL A 52 52.24 -0.73 -2.87
C VAL A 52 53.06 0.51 -2.47
N GLY A 53 53.61 0.48 -1.26
CA GLY A 53 54.43 1.54 -0.68
C GLY A 53 53.67 2.45 0.28
N SER A 54 54.42 3.24 1.05
CA SER A 54 53.84 4.20 2.00
C SER A 54 53.19 5.39 1.29
N LEU A 55 52.10 5.89 1.86
CA LEU A 55 51.43 7.11 1.44
C LEU A 55 51.47 8.11 2.60
N GLY A 56 52.10 9.27 2.38
CA GLY A 56 52.26 10.31 3.40
C GLY A 56 51.76 11.68 2.95
N GLY A 57 51.65 12.61 3.89
CA GLY A 57 51.31 14.01 3.65
C GLY A 57 50.03 14.20 2.82
N ASP A 58 50.07 15.14 1.88
CA ASP A 58 48.93 15.52 1.05
C ASP A 58 48.40 14.38 0.18
N ALA A 59 49.27 13.46 -0.24
CA ALA A 59 48.87 12.31 -1.05
C ALA A 59 47.92 11.37 -0.28
N LEU A 60 48.16 11.18 1.03
CA LEU A 60 47.26 10.42 1.89
C LEU A 60 45.92 11.12 2.06
N HIS A 61 45.94 12.43 2.29
CA HIS A 61 44.74 13.24 2.42
C HIS A 61 43.88 13.24 1.16
N LEU A 62 44.49 13.39 -0.02
CA LEU A 62 43.82 13.35 -1.31
C LEU A 62 43.18 11.99 -1.54
N MET A 63 43.93 10.90 -1.33
CA MET A 63 43.42 9.54 -1.48
C MET A 63 42.20 9.29 -0.59
N LEU A 64 42.26 9.65 0.70
CA LEU A 64 41.14 9.47 1.63
C LEU A 64 39.91 10.28 1.19
N ARG A 65 40.08 11.51 0.70
CA ARG A 65 38.97 12.32 0.20
C ARG A 65 38.35 11.72 -1.07
N THR A 66 39.17 11.33 -2.05
CA THR A 66 38.70 10.76 -3.31
C THR A 66 37.96 9.44 -3.09
N THR A 67 38.52 8.56 -2.26
CA THR A 67 37.87 7.27 -1.95
C THR A 67 36.61 7.43 -1.12
N LEU A 68 36.53 8.42 -0.23
CA LEU A 68 35.31 8.69 0.52
C LEU A 68 34.15 9.10 -0.42
N GLN A 69 34.43 9.85 -1.48
CA GLN A 69 33.41 10.23 -2.48
C GLN A 69 32.81 9.03 -3.23
N SER A 70 33.57 7.94 -3.41
CA SER A 70 33.11 6.69 -4.04
C SER A 70 32.63 5.63 -3.06
N SER A 71 32.71 5.90 -1.75
CA SER A 71 32.31 4.99 -0.67
C SER A 71 30.80 4.99 -0.39
N GLY A 72 30.06 5.88 -1.06
CA GLY A 72 28.62 6.06 -0.84
C GLY A 72 28.32 6.80 0.46
N ARG A 73 27.03 6.90 0.77
CA ARG A 73 26.50 7.57 1.94
C ARG A 73 26.64 6.72 3.19
N SER A 74 27.05 7.37 4.28
CA SER A 74 26.96 6.88 5.65
C SER A 74 25.64 7.30 6.32
N PHE A 75 25.20 6.50 7.29
CA PHE A 75 24.01 6.77 8.09
C PHE A 75 24.42 7.09 9.53
N ASN A 76 23.72 8.03 10.16
CA ASN A 76 23.86 8.25 11.59
C ASN A 76 23.10 7.17 12.39
N ALA A 77 23.28 7.13 13.72
CA ALA A 77 22.70 6.08 14.56
C ALA A 77 21.16 5.98 14.46
N ALA A 78 20.45 7.11 14.34
CA ALA A 78 19.00 7.12 14.21
C ALA A 78 18.54 6.61 12.83
N GLU A 79 19.26 7.01 11.76
CA GLU A 79 19.02 6.49 10.41
C GLU A 79 19.33 4.99 10.32
N THR A 80 20.40 4.50 10.95
CA THR A 80 20.73 3.08 11.01
C THR A 80 19.65 2.28 11.73
N ALA A 81 19.15 2.77 12.87
CA ALA A 81 18.08 2.11 13.61
C ALA A 81 16.78 2.05 12.78
N LEU A 82 16.43 3.15 12.10
CA LEU A 82 15.27 3.18 11.20
C LEU A 82 15.45 2.22 10.01
N LEU A 83 16.64 2.20 9.39
CA LEU A 83 16.96 1.30 8.29
C LEU A 83 16.83 -0.17 8.71
N MET A 84 17.41 -0.53 9.86
CA MET A 84 17.36 -1.90 10.38
C MET A 84 15.92 -2.37 10.64
N THR A 85 15.14 -1.56 11.38
CA THR A 85 13.76 -1.91 11.72
C THR A 85 12.84 -1.99 10.49
N SER A 86 12.94 -1.04 9.56
CA SER A 86 12.17 -1.05 8.31
C SER A 86 12.53 -2.22 7.40
N VAL A 87 13.81 -2.55 7.24
CA VAL A 87 14.25 -3.67 6.40
C VAL A 87 13.78 -5.00 6.99
N GLU A 88 13.97 -5.21 8.30
CA GLU A 88 13.50 -6.45 8.96
C GLU A 88 11.99 -6.64 8.82
N ALA A 89 11.21 -5.58 9.04
CA ALA A 89 9.75 -5.64 8.89
C ALA A 89 9.34 -5.89 7.42
N ALA A 90 10.01 -5.25 6.46
CA ALA A 90 9.76 -5.46 5.05
C ALA A 90 10.09 -6.88 4.61
N GLU A 91 11.16 -7.48 5.11
CA GLU A 91 11.50 -8.88 4.81
C GLU A 91 10.46 -9.85 5.35
N LYS A 92 10.01 -9.67 6.60
CA LYS A 92 8.94 -10.49 7.18
C LYS A 92 7.67 -10.39 6.35
N ALA A 93 7.32 -9.19 5.90
CA ALA A 93 6.17 -8.97 5.02
C ALA A 93 6.35 -9.63 3.64
N MET A 94 7.53 -9.53 3.02
CA MET A 94 7.84 -10.22 1.76
C MET A 94 7.76 -11.75 1.90
N ALA A 95 8.28 -12.30 3.00
CA ALA A 95 8.23 -13.73 3.29
C ALA A 95 6.78 -14.23 3.51
N ALA A 96 5.90 -13.37 4.03
CA ALA A 96 4.47 -13.65 4.16
C ALA A 96 3.67 -13.40 2.85
N GLY A 97 4.33 -13.05 1.75
CA GLY A 97 3.67 -12.72 0.48
C GLY A 97 2.93 -11.37 0.49
N ASN A 98 3.17 -10.52 1.49
CA ASN A 98 2.50 -9.24 1.67
C ASN A 98 3.36 -8.07 1.14
N SER A 99 3.48 -7.96 -0.18
CA SER A 99 4.24 -6.90 -0.85
C SER A 99 3.78 -5.49 -0.47
N GLY A 100 2.48 -5.29 -0.26
CA GLY A 100 1.94 -3.99 0.14
C GLY A 100 2.38 -3.56 1.55
N GLU A 101 2.46 -4.49 2.50
CA GLU A 101 3.00 -4.20 3.83
C GLU A 101 4.51 -3.96 3.79
N ALA A 102 5.25 -4.72 3.00
CA ALA A 102 6.67 -4.48 2.78
C ALA A 102 6.93 -3.08 2.19
N ALA A 103 6.12 -2.65 1.21
CA ALA A 103 6.20 -1.32 0.65
C ALA A 103 5.91 -0.23 1.69
N ALA A 104 4.89 -0.42 2.53
CA ALA A 104 4.57 0.52 3.59
C ALA A 104 5.72 0.66 4.61
N GLU A 105 6.37 -0.45 4.97
CA GLU A 105 7.52 -0.45 5.88
C GLU A 105 8.75 0.27 5.30
N LEU A 106 9.07 0.01 4.03
CA LEU A 106 10.16 0.72 3.34
C LEU A 106 9.84 2.19 3.07
N SER A 107 8.58 2.57 2.91
CA SER A 107 8.19 3.98 2.69
C SER A 107 8.63 4.90 3.83
N LYS A 108 8.81 4.36 5.05
CA LYS A 108 9.34 5.10 6.22
C LYS A 108 10.77 5.61 5.98
N LEU A 109 11.53 4.93 5.10
CA LEU A 109 12.88 5.30 4.71
C LEU A 109 12.94 6.53 3.79
N ALA A 110 11.81 7.08 3.34
CA ALA A 110 11.78 8.33 2.59
C ALA A 110 12.42 9.50 3.36
N LYS A 111 12.47 9.43 4.70
CA LYS A 111 13.19 10.39 5.56
C LYS A 111 14.71 10.23 5.49
N VAL A 112 15.14 9.01 5.19
CA VAL A 112 16.55 8.65 5.07
C VAL A 112 17.00 8.93 3.65
N GLY A 113 16.33 8.44 2.61
CA GLY A 113 16.69 8.71 1.22
C GLY A 113 15.67 8.15 0.24
N THR A 114 16.06 8.08 -1.03
CA THR A 114 15.22 7.49 -2.08
C THR A 114 15.28 5.96 -1.97
N VAL A 115 14.15 5.34 -1.65
CA VAL A 115 14.03 3.87 -1.59
C VAL A 115 14.24 3.28 -2.98
N GLY A 116 15.13 2.28 -3.10
CA GLY A 116 15.58 1.74 -4.38
C GLY A 116 16.87 2.39 -4.91
N ASP A 117 17.33 3.47 -4.26
CA ASP A 117 18.57 4.17 -4.57
C ASP A 117 19.08 4.95 -3.34
N LEU A 118 19.32 4.25 -2.22
CA LEU A 118 19.75 4.88 -0.96
C LEU A 118 21.16 5.47 -1.02
N LYS A 119 21.88 5.26 -2.13
CA LYS A 119 23.27 5.70 -2.38
C LYS A 119 24.25 5.21 -1.32
N SER A 120 23.99 4.06 -0.70
CA SER A 120 24.86 3.45 0.31
C SER A 120 25.16 2.01 -0.04
N TYR A 121 26.38 1.58 0.25
CA TYR A 121 26.86 0.22 0.00
C TYR A 121 26.86 -0.64 1.27
N SER A 122 26.24 -0.17 2.34
CA SER A 122 26.01 -1.02 3.51
C SER A 122 25.06 -2.16 3.14
N ALA A 123 25.28 -3.34 3.74
CA ALA A 123 24.46 -4.52 3.48
C ALA A 123 22.95 -4.24 3.69
N LEU A 124 22.59 -3.45 4.71
CA LEU A 124 21.20 -3.07 4.98
C LEU A 124 20.61 -2.18 3.87
N ALA A 125 21.36 -1.21 3.35
CA ALA A 125 20.86 -0.33 2.29
C ALA A 125 20.70 -1.08 0.97
N LEU A 126 21.69 -1.92 0.61
CA LEU A 126 21.60 -2.77 -0.58
C LEU A 126 20.39 -3.71 -0.51
N LYS A 127 20.11 -4.26 0.68
CA LYS A 127 18.94 -5.10 0.92
C LYS A 127 17.62 -4.34 0.80
N ALA A 128 17.55 -3.12 1.37
CA ALA A 128 16.38 -2.25 1.20
C ALA A 128 16.12 -1.95 -0.29
N ASP A 129 17.17 -1.63 -1.04
CA ASP A 129 17.08 -1.32 -2.47
C ASP A 129 16.75 -2.56 -3.33
N GLU A 130 17.20 -3.74 -2.92
CA GLU A 130 16.79 -5.01 -3.53
C GLU A 130 15.30 -5.30 -3.31
N ILE A 131 14.80 -5.17 -2.08
CA ILE A 131 13.38 -5.36 -1.77
C ILE A 131 12.55 -4.34 -2.56
N ALA A 132 12.97 -3.08 -2.60
CA ALA A 132 12.32 -2.03 -3.37
C ALA A 132 12.18 -2.38 -4.86
N ARG A 133 13.20 -2.99 -5.48
CA ARG A 133 13.12 -3.46 -6.86
C ARG A 133 12.11 -4.60 -7.04
N LYS A 134 12.13 -5.60 -6.15
CA LYS A 134 11.13 -6.70 -6.17
C LYS A 134 9.71 -6.18 -5.99
N LEU A 135 9.53 -5.12 -5.20
CA LEU A 135 8.22 -4.48 -5.00
C LEU A 135 7.71 -3.77 -6.25
N VAL A 136 8.59 -3.19 -7.07
CA VAL A 136 8.19 -2.60 -8.36
C VAL A 136 7.62 -3.69 -9.27
N GLU A 137 8.33 -4.82 -9.41
CA GLU A 137 7.88 -5.96 -10.22
C GLU A 137 6.55 -6.53 -9.71
N ALA A 138 6.44 -6.73 -8.40
CA ALA A 138 5.20 -7.20 -7.78
C ALA A 138 4.03 -6.22 -7.97
N SER A 139 4.29 -4.91 -7.93
CA SER A 139 3.28 -3.89 -8.14
C SER A 139 2.75 -3.88 -9.57
N ASP A 140 3.60 -4.09 -10.57
CA ASP A 140 3.18 -4.15 -11.97
C ASP A 140 2.25 -5.35 -12.21
N SER A 141 2.60 -6.53 -11.68
CA SER A 141 1.72 -7.72 -11.74
C SER A 141 0.38 -7.46 -11.05
N MET A 142 0.41 -6.97 -9.81
CA MET A 142 -0.81 -6.67 -9.05
C MET A 142 -1.69 -5.66 -9.78
N MET A 143 -1.09 -4.63 -10.40
CA MET A 143 -1.83 -3.61 -11.14
C MET A 143 -2.51 -4.17 -12.38
N ASN A 144 -1.83 -5.05 -13.12
CA ASN A 144 -2.42 -5.73 -14.27
C ASN A 144 -3.61 -6.61 -13.84
N ASP A 145 -3.44 -7.41 -12.79
CA ASP A 145 -4.50 -8.26 -12.24
C ASP A 145 -5.69 -7.43 -11.75
N ALA A 146 -5.42 -6.33 -11.04
CA ALA A 146 -6.47 -5.46 -10.53
C ALA A 146 -7.24 -4.78 -11.66
N VAL A 147 -6.56 -4.32 -12.72
CA VAL A 147 -7.22 -3.73 -13.89
C VAL A 147 -8.05 -4.78 -14.64
N ALA A 148 -7.56 -6.01 -14.79
CA ALA A 148 -8.32 -7.11 -15.38
C ALA A 148 -9.56 -7.46 -14.55
N ASP A 149 -9.44 -7.48 -13.22
CA ASP A 149 -10.57 -7.70 -12.31
C ASP A 149 -11.64 -6.61 -12.42
N LEU A 150 -11.28 -5.38 -12.82
CA LEU A 150 -12.27 -4.31 -13.05
C LEU A 150 -13.15 -4.57 -14.28
N GLU A 151 -12.77 -5.45 -15.21
CA GLU A 151 -13.55 -5.71 -16.43
C GLU A 151 -14.77 -6.62 -16.17
N ASN A 152 -14.76 -7.35 -15.05
CA ASN A 152 -15.83 -8.26 -14.67
C ASN A 152 -16.55 -7.77 -13.42
N VAL A 153 -17.87 -7.58 -13.49
CA VAL A 153 -18.71 -7.11 -12.38
C VAL A 153 -18.57 -7.95 -11.11
N GLN A 154 -18.31 -9.25 -11.22
CA GLN A 154 -18.13 -10.14 -10.07
C GLN A 154 -16.80 -9.92 -9.34
N THR A 155 -15.76 -9.50 -10.06
CA THR A 155 -14.43 -9.23 -9.49
C THR A 155 -14.09 -7.74 -9.41
N ALA A 156 -14.96 -6.86 -9.90
CA ALA A 156 -14.74 -5.42 -9.94
C ALA A 156 -14.47 -4.81 -8.55
N PHE A 157 -15.12 -5.31 -7.50
CA PHE A 157 -14.81 -4.88 -6.13
C PHE A 157 -13.41 -5.32 -5.69
N LYS A 158 -12.98 -6.53 -6.03
CA LYS A 158 -11.63 -7.04 -5.72
C LYS A 158 -10.56 -6.19 -6.40
N GLY A 159 -10.71 -5.92 -7.71
CA GLY A 159 -9.79 -5.03 -8.44
C GLY A 159 -9.78 -3.61 -7.89
N ALA A 160 -10.95 -3.05 -7.56
CA ALA A 160 -11.06 -1.73 -6.96
C ALA A 160 -10.38 -1.64 -5.59
N LEU A 161 -10.54 -2.69 -4.77
CA LEU A 161 -9.90 -2.80 -3.46
C LEU A 161 -8.38 -2.88 -3.59
N ALA A 162 -7.87 -3.72 -4.48
CA ALA A 162 -6.44 -3.84 -4.74
C ALA A 162 -5.81 -2.49 -5.14
N LEU A 163 -6.45 -1.73 -6.04
CA LEU A 163 -5.98 -0.39 -6.42
C LEU A 163 -6.00 0.60 -5.25
N ALA A 164 -7.09 0.63 -4.46
CA ALA A 164 -7.20 1.53 -3.32
C ALA A 164 -6.15 1.21 -2.23
N GLU A 165 -5.91 -0.08 -1.96
CA GLU A 165 -4.87 -0.51 -1.02
C GLU A 165 -3.48 -0.18 -1.52
N ALA A 166 -3.22 -0.38 -2.80
CA ALA A 166 -1.95 -0.03 -3.42
C ALA A 166 -1.65 1.47 -3.31
N GLU A 167 -2.65 2.35 -3.48
CA GLU A 167 -2.48 3.80 -3.31
C GLU A 167 -1.93 4.14 -1.92
N ARG A 168 -2.45 3.45 -0.89
CA ARG A 168 -2.04 3.64 0.49
C ARG A 168 -0.67 3.02 0.77
N GLN A 169 -0.44 1.80 0.32
CA GLN A 169 0.74 0.99 0.65
C GLN A 169 2.00 1.47 -0.06
N TYR A 170 1.88 1.91 -1.31
CA TYR A 170 3.02 2.36 -2.13
C TYR A 170 3.22 3.87 -2.09
N VAL A 171 2.77 4.56 -1.04
CA VAL A 171 2.84 6.03 -0.93
C VAL A 171 4.27 6.58 -1.06
N GLY A 172 5.28 5.82 -0.59
CA GLY A 172 6.69 6.16 -0.70
C GLY A 172 7.33 5.86 -2.06
N PHE A 173 6.61 5.23 -2.98
CA PHE A 173 7.11 4.81 -4.29
C PHE A 173 6.48 5.67 -5.38
N GLY A 174 7.10 6.82 -5.66
CA GLY A 174 6.50 7.85 -6.52
C GLY A 174 6.00 7.36 -7.89
N LYS A 175 6.79 6.51 -8.57
CA LYS A 175 6.41 5.94 -9.87
C LYS A 175 5.20 5.00 -9.76
N ILE A 176 5.25 4.05 -8.81
CA ILE A 176 4.16 3.09 -8.57
C ILE A 176 2.88 3.85 -8.21
N ARG A 177 2.97 4.80 -7.26
CA ARG A 177 1.83 5.62 -6.84
C ARG A 177 1.21 6.38 -8.00
N THR A 178 2.01 6.96 -8.90
CA THR A 178 1.51 7.68 -10.08
C THR A 178 0.73 6.75 -11.01
N ASN A 179 1.23 5.54 -11.23
CA ASN A 179 0.54 4.54 -12.04
C ASN A 179 -0.78 4.14 -11.40
N VAL A 180 -0.78 3.81 -10.10
CA VAL A 180 -1.99 3.45 -9.34
C VAL A 180 -3.04 4.56 -9.40
N LEU A 181 -2.65 5.82 -9.14
CA LEU A 181 -3.55 6.97 -9.21
C LEU A 181 -4.16 7.16 -10.60
N THR A 182 -3.39 6.87 -11.65
CA THR A 182 -3.87 6.92 -13.04
C THR A 182 -4.95 5.87 -13.27
N SER A 183 -4.72 4.62 -12.84
CA SER A 183 -5.72 3.54 -12.91
C SER A 183 -6.97 3.84 -12.09
N ILE A 184 -6.82 4.35 -10.86
CA ILE A 184 -7.95 4.79 -10.02
C ILE A 184 -8.78 5.87 -10.72
N LYS A 185 -8.12 6.87 -11.32
CA LYS A 185 -8.80 7.94 -12.05
C LYS A 185 -9.56 7.41 -13.26
N ALA A 186 -8.99 6.46 -13.99
CA ALA A 186 -9.66 5.79 -15.11
C ALA A 186 -10.89 5.00 -14.64
N ALA A 187 -10.73 4.17 -13.61
CA ALA A 187 -11.81 3.39 -13.00
C ALA A 187 -12.98 4.28 -12.52
N LYS A 188 -12.67 5.43 -11.91
CA LYS A 188 -13.67 6.40 -11.45
C LYS A 188 -14.43 7.12 -12.57
N ARG A 189 -13.88 7.18 -13.79
CA ARG A 189 -14.57 7.74 -14.97
C ARG A 189 -15.58 6.76 -15.56
N ASN A 190 -15.36 5.45 -15.41
CA ASN A 190 -16.33 4.45 -15.78
C ASN A 190 -17.50 4.44 -14.78
N LYS A 191 -18.72 4.67 -15.26
CA LYS A 191 -19.93 4.76 -14.42
C LYS A 191 -20.28 3.45 -13.73
N GLU A 192 -19.96 2.31 -14.34
CA GLU A 192 -20.23 0.98 -13.78
C GLU A 192 -19.23 0.60 -12.69
N ILE A 193 -17.99 1.06 -12.83
CA ILE A 193 -16.89 0.73 -11.89
C ILE A 193 -16.79 1.71 -10.72
N LYS A 194 -17.16 2.97 -10.94
CA LYS A 194 -17.11 4.02 -9.92
C LYS A 194 -17.72 3.62 -8.56
N PRO A 195 -18.88 2.95 -8.47
CA PRO A 195 -19.43 2.51 -7.18
C PRO A 195 -18.51 1.57 -6.40
N TYR A 196 -17.82 0.66 -7.09
CA TYR A 196 -16.86 -0.26 -6.46
C TYR A 196 -15.63 0.47 -5.94
N MET A 197 -15.09 1.41 -6.72
CA MET A 197 -13.98 2.28 -6.27
C MET A 197 -14.33 3.08 -5.02
N VAL A 198 -15.53 3.67 -4.97
CA VAL A 198 -15.97 4.45 -3.82
C VAL A 198 -16.08 3.58 -2.56
N GLN A 199 -16.60 2.36 -2.70
CA GLN A 199 -16.68 1.38 -1.61
C GLN A 199 -15.29 0.94 -1.14
N ALA A 200 -14.40 0.58 -2.07
CA ALA A 200 -13.03 0.16 -1.79
C ALA A 200 -12.23 1.25 -1.06
N GLU A 201 -12.34 2.50 -1.48
CA GLU A 201 -11.67 3.63 -0.82
C GLU A 201 -12.21 3.88 0.59
N ALA A 202 -13.52 3.73 0.79
CA ALA A 202 -14.11 3.88 2.12
C ALA A 202 -13.60 2.80 3.09
N LEU A 203 -13.54 1.54 2.63
CA LEU A 203 -12.98 0.43 3.40
C LEU A 203 -11.47 0.63 3.67
N THR A 204 -10.70 0.99 2.65
CA THR A 204 -9.25 1.22 2.77
C THR A 204 -8.93 2.36 3.72
N ARG A 205 -9.73 3.43 3.74
CA ARG A 205 -9.60 4.51 4.73
C ARG A 205 -9.81 4.00 6.15
N ALA A 206 -10.81 3.14 6.39
CA ALA A 206 -11.04 2.53 7.69
C ALA A 206 -9.84 1.66 8.13
N ARG A 207 -9.33 0.79 7.23
CA ARG A 207 -8.10 0.01 7.45
C ARG A 207 -6.89 0.89 7.77
N GLY A 208 -6.77 2.03 7.11
CA GLY A 208 -5.71 3.01 7.36
C GLY A 208 -5.76 3.60 8.77
N LEU A 209 -6.95 3.86 9.31
CA LEU A 209 -7.13 4.36 10.67
C LEU A 209 -6.68 3.32 11.71
N VAL A 210 -6.98 2.04 11.50
CA VAL A 210 -6.53 0.94 12.39
C VAL A 210 -5.01 0.91 12.49
N LYS A 211 -4.31 1.04 11.35
CA LYS A 211 -2.84 1.02 11.27
C LYS A 211 -2.16 2.36 11.61
N SER A 212 -2.90 3.36 12.07
CA SER A 212 -2.31 4.66 12.43
C SER A 212 -1.47 4.57 13.70
N GLU A 213 -0.33 5.27 13.73
CA GLU A 213 0.50 5.43 14.93
C GLU A 213 -0.23 6.25 16.01
N LYS A 214 -1.11 7.17 15.59
CA LYS A 214 -1.86 8.06 16.48
C LYS A 214 -3.09 7.37 17.04
N ALA A 215 -3.16 7.26 18.38
CA ALA A 215 -4.31 6.69 19.08
C ALA A 215 -5.63 7.40 18.72
N THR A 216 -5.61 8.72 18.55
CA THR A 216 -6.79 9.51 18.14
C THR A 216 -7.36 9.10 16.79
N ASP A 217 -6.53 8.61 15.88
CA ASP A 217 -6.99 8.13 14.57
C ASP A 217 -7.48 6.69 14.66
N ARG A 218 -6.77 5.83 15.43
CA ARG A 218 -7.24 4.47 15.73
C ARG A 218 -8.64 4.45 16.34
N ASN A 219 -8.92 5.37 17.27
CA ASN A 219 -10.23 5.50 17.91
C ASN A 219 -11.36 5.86 16.93
N LYS A 220 -11.05 6.41 15.74
CA LYS A 220 -12.04 6.71 14.69
C LYS A 220 -12.32 5.50 13.80
N ALA A 221 -11.48 4.46 13.84
CA ALA A 221 -11.59 3.31 12.94
C ALA A 221 -12.93 2.58 13.06
N PRO A 222 -13.46 2.26 14.27
CA PRO A 222 -14.77 1.61 14.38
C PRO A 222 -15.86 2.40 13.66
N ARG A 223 -15.96 3.71 13.94
CA ARG A 223 -16.94 4.60 13.27
C ARG A 223 -16.76 4.65 11.75
N ALA A 224 -15.54 4.57 11.24
CA ALA A 224 -15.29 4.52 9.81
C ALA A 224 -15.83 3.22 9.18
N TYR A 225 -15.63 2.06 9.80
CA TYR A 225 -16.24 0.81 9.36
C TYR A 225 -17.76 0.85 9.45
N GLU A 226 -18.32 1.37 10.55
CA GLU A 226 -19.77 1.51 10.65
C GLU A 226 -20.34 2.38 9.52
N ASN A 227 -19.62 3.43 9.09
CA ASN A 227 -20.05 4.24 7.95
C ASN A 227 -20.01 3.48 6.62
N VAL A 228 -19.04 2.56 6.42
CA VAL A 228 -19.03 1.65 5.25
C VAL A 228 -20.25 0.75 5.28
N ILE A 229 -20.52 0.10 6.42
CA ILE A 229 -21.66 -0.80 6.62
C ILE A 229 -23.00 -0.07 6.37
N ARG A 230 -23.18 1.13 6.93
CA ARG A 230 -24.40 1.95 6.71
C ARG A 230 -24.50 2.49 5.29
N GLY A 231 -23.37 2.79 4.66
CA GLY A 231 -23.30 3.40 3.34
C GLY A 231 -23.58 2.42 2.21
N TYR A 232 -23.17 1.16 2.39
CA TYR A 232 -23.14 0.14 1.35
C TYR A 232 -23.66 -1.22 1.85
N PRO A 233 -24.86 -1.30 2.45
CA PRO A 233 -25.36 -2.53 3.04
C PRO A 233 -25.49 -3.66 2.00
N GLY A 234 -25.10 -4.87 2.38
CA GLY A 234 -25.19 -6.08 1.55
C GLY A 234 -24.14 -6.21 0.45
N THR A 235 -23.22 -5.24 0.31
CA THR A 235 -22.12 -5.35 -0.65
C THR A 235 -20.93 -6.13 -0.06
N GLU A 236 -19.99 -6.53 -0.90
CA GLU A 236 -18.73 -7.15 -0.43
C GLU A 236 -17.95 -6.22 0.52
N ALA A 237 -18.06 -4.89 0.36
CA ALA A 237 -17.45 -3.93 1.26
C ALA A 237 -18.07 -3.97 2.67
N ASP A 238 -19.38 -4.15 2.77
CA ASP A 238 -20.07 -4.35 4.05
C ASP A 238 -19.62 -5.64 4.73
N LYS A 239 -19.57 -6.76 3.99
CA LYS A 239 -19.11 -8.05 4.54
C LYS A 239 -17.71 -7.94 5.15
N LEU A 240 -16.76 -7.39 4.41
CA LEU A 240 -15.39 -7.18 4.90
C LEU A 240 -15.34 -6.18 6.07
N ALA A 241 -16.10 -5.08 5.98
CA ALA A 241 -16.16 -4.09 7.05
C ALA A 241 -16.71 -4.67 8.36
N ARG A 242 -17.72 -5.55 8.30
CA ARG A 242 -18.24 -6.26 9.48
C ARG A 242 -17.20 -7.20 10.07
N GLN A 243 -16.55 -8.02 9.25
CA GLN A 243 -15.51 -8.94 9.70
C GLN A 243 -14.37 -8.20 10.43
N GLU A 244 -13.90 -7.10 9.84
CA GLU A 244 -12.83 -6.28 10.43
C GLU A 244 -13.31 -5.53 11.67
N LEU A 245 -14.53 -4.98 11.65
CA LEU A 245 -15.11 -4.31 12.81
C LEU A 245 -15.25 -5.26 14.01
N THR A 246 -15.65 -6.52 13.79
CA THR A 246 -15.72 -7.54 14.85
C THR A 246 -14.36 -7.74 15.53
N SER A 247 -13.27 -7.65 14.77
CA SER A 247 -11.92 -7.85 15.30
C SER A 247 -11.44 -6.69 16.18
N ILE A 248 -11.96 -5.47 15.97
CA ILE A 248 -11.52 -4.26 16.69
C ILE A 248 -12.55 -3.72 17.69
N SER A 249 -13.83 -4.05 17.53
CA SER A 249 -14.96 -3.56 18.34
C SER A 249 -16.14 -4.55 18.25
N PRO A 250 -16.02 -5.74 18.84
CA PRO A 250 -17.04 -6.81 18.74
C PRO A 250 -18.41 -6.40 19.29
N ASP A 251 -18.46 -5.50 20.27
CA ASP A 251 -19.70 -5.03 20.88
C ASP A 251 -20.41 -3.92 20.08
N ALA A 252 -19.93 -3.61 18.87
CA ALA A 252 -20.54 -2.59 18.04
C ALA A 252 -21.99 -2.98 17.70
N LYS A 253 -22.94 -2.09 18.05
CA LYS A 253 -24.38 -2.34 17.87
C LYS A 253 -24.73 -2.70 16.42
N ILE A 254 -24.05 -2.11 15.45
CA ILE A 254 -24.32 -2.33 14.02
C ILE A 254 -24.05 -3.78 13.56
N LEU A 255 -23.17 -4.52 14.26
CA LEU A 255 -22.86 -5.91 13.96
C LEU A 255 -24.07 -6.82 14.25
N HIS A 256 -24.91 -6.43 15.21
CA HIS A 256 -26.08 -7.16 15.67
C HIS A 256 -27.37 -6.75 14.94
N VAL A 257 -27.31 -5.76 14.04
CA VAL A 257 -28.45 -5.35 13.22
C VAL A 257 -28.49 -6.25 11.97
N THR A 258 -29.44 -7.20 11.98
CA THR A 258 -29.63 -8.23 10.95
C THR A 258 -30.08 -7.65 9.61
N GLU A 259 -30.80 -6.52 9.62
CA GLU A 259 -31.24 -5.81 8.42
C GLU A 259 -31.12 -4.31 8.64
N LEU A 260 -30.07 -3.69 8.06
CA LEU A 260 -30.08 -2.24 7.87
C LEU A 260 -31.10 -1.95 6.77
N PRO A 261 -32.01 -0.97 6.95
CA PRO A 261 -32.97 -0.62 5.92
C PRO A 261 -32.19 -0.29 4.65
N THR A 262 -32.30 -1.17 3.65
CA THR A 262 -31.76 -0.91 2.32
C THR A 262 -32.35 0.43 1.91
N LYS A 263 -31.50 1.44 1.70
CA LYS A 263 -31.98 2.77 1.27
C LYS A 263 -32.90 2.51 0.07
N PRO A 264 -34.21 2.74 0.19
CA PRO A 264 -35.10 2.31 -0.84
C PRO A 264 -34.73 3.10 -2.10
N LYS A 265 -34.61 2.39 -3.23
CA LYS A 265 -34.14 3.00 -4.48
C LYS A 265 -35.27 3.86 -5.05
N LEU A 266 -35.09 5.18 -5.09
CA LEU A 266 -36.00 6.11 -5.76
C LEU A 266 -36.19 5.65 -7.21
N ARG A 267 -37.44 5.34 -7.56
CA ARG A 267 -37.85 4.90 -8.90
C ARG A 267 -39.02 5.75 -9.37
N THR A 268 -39.11 5.96 -10.68
CA THR A 268 -40.32 6.49 -11.31
C THR A 268 -41.28 5.33 -11.60
N TRP A 269 -42.38 5.31 -10.86
CA TRP A 269 -43.51 4.39 -11.03
C TRP A 269 -44.47 4.97 -12.03
N THR A 270 -44.98 4.15 -12.93
CA THR A 270 -45.91 4.57 -13.97
C THR A 270 -47.21 3.79 -13.82
N ASP A 271 -48.34 4.44 -14.07
CA ASP A 271 -49.63 3.76 -14.10
C ASP A 271 -49.81 2.93 -15.39
N ILE A 272 -50.85 2.10 -15.43
CA ILE A 272 -51.14 1.25 -16.59
C ILE A 272 -51.43 2.05 -17.87
N SER A 273 -51.93 3.29 -17.73
CA SER A 273 -52.21 4.17 -18.88
C SER A 273 -50.99 4.92 -19.40
N GLY A 274 -49.88 4.94 -18.65
CA GLY A 274 -48.69 5.72 -18.96
C GLY A 274 -48.81 7.22 -18.68
N LYS A 275 -49.99 7.71 -18.32
CA LYS A 275 -50.28 9.15 -18.11
C LYS A 275 -49.80 9.66 -16.77
N PHE A 276 -49.83 8.83 -15.72
CA PHE A 276 -49.46 9.22 -14.37
C PHE A 276 -48.13 8.60 -13.98
N LYS A 277 -47.19 9.46 -13.57
CA LYS A 277 -45.87 9.06 -13.10
C LYS A 277 -45.66 9.56 -11.68
N VAL A 278 -45.25 8.68 -10.79
CA VAL A 278 -44.95 9.00 -9.40
C VAL A 278 -43.49 8.64 -9.13
N ARG A 279 -42.69 9.61 -8.71
CA ARG A 279 -41.32 9.33 -8.27
C ARG A 279 -41.32 9.06 -6.78
N GLY A 280 -40.87 7.88 -6.40
CA GLY A 280 -40.93 7.44 -5.02
C GLY A 280 -40.25 6.10 -4.79
N THR A 281 -40.22 5.73 -3.52
CA THR A 281 -39.60 4.53 -2.99
C THR A 281 -40.66 3.52 -2.59
N PHE A 282 -40.47 2.27 -3.00
CA PHE A 282 -41.32 1.18 -2.54
C PHE A 282 -41.17 1.01 -1.03
N VAL A 283 -42.30 0.96 -0.32
CA VAL A 283 -42.35 0.76 1.14
C VAL A 283 -42.82 -0.65 1.46
N LYS A 284 -44.00 -1.04 0.94
CA LYS A 284 -44.58 -2.36 1.16
C LYS A 284 -45.64 -2.72 0.12
N LEU A 285 -45.88 -4.01 -0.08
CA LEU A 285 -47.01 -4.57 -0.83
C LEU A 285 -47.84 -5.38 0.15
N GLU A 286 -49.12 -5.04 0.29
CA GLU A 286 -50.03 -5.71 1.23
C GLU A 286 -51.43 -5.79 0.60
N SER A 287 -52.04 -6.98 0.62
CA SER A 287 -53.41 -7.20 0.11
C SER A 287 -53.65 -6.68 -1.33
N GLY A 288 -52.65 -6.79 -2.21
CA GLY A 288 -52.75 -6.32 -3.60
C GLY A 288 -52.58 -4.80 -3.78
N ASN A 289 -52.24 -4.07 -2.72
CA ASN A 289 -51.96 -2.64 -2.74
C ASN A 289 -50.49 -2.35 -2.48
N VAL A 290 -49.93 -1.42 -3.25
CA VAL A 290 -48.53 -0.98 -3.18
C VAL A 290 -48.49 0.36 -2.45
N THR A 291 -47.70 0.44 -1.39
CA THR A 291 -47.40 1.69 -0.70
C THR A 291 -46.07 2.25 -1.20
N LEU A 292 -46.10 3.47 -1.72
CA LEU A 292 -44.94 4.19 -2.22
C LEU A 292 -44.74 5.46 -1.39
N LYS A 293 -43.52 5.71 -0.92
CA LYS A 293 -43.15 6.98 -0.30
C LYS A 293 -42.58 7.91 -1.35
N LYS A 294 -43.25 9.02 -1.62
CA LYS A 294 -42.84 10.04 -2.60
C LYS A 294 -41.56 10.75 -2.15
N GLU A 295 -40.92 11.44 -3.08
CA GLU A 295 -39.79 12.33 -2.79
C GLU A 295 -40.15 13.45 -1.79
N SER A 296 -41.41 13.89 -1.75
CA SER A 296 -41.93 14.86 -0.77
C SER A 296 -42.04 14.31 0.66
N GLY A 297 -41.88 12.99 0.86
CA GLY A 297 -42.07 12.32 2.13
C GLY A 297 -43.47 11.73 2.34
N ASP A 298 -44.45 12.09 1.51
CA ASP A 298 -45.81 11.57 1.59
C ASP A 298 -45.90 10.12 1.12
N GLU A 299 -46.69 9.32 1.82
CA GLU A 299 -47.01 7.95 1.41
C GLU A 299 -48.26 7.94 0.53
N VAL A 300 -48.22 7.17 -0.56
CA VAL A 300 -49.36 6.95 -1.44
C VAL A 300 -49.57 5.45 -1.62
N THR A 301 -50.81 5.02 -1.42
CA THR A 301 -51.22 3.63 -1.61
C THR A 301 -51.97 3.51 -2.93
N LEU A 302 -51.51 2.64 -3.80
CA LEU A 302 -52.06 2.41 -5.13
C LEU A 302 -52.29 0.91 -5.35
N PRO A 303 -53.40 0.49 -5.97
CA PRO A 303 -53.59 -0.90 -6.34
C PRO A 303 -52.50 -1.38 -7.30
N LEU A 304 -51.92 -2.56 -7.06
CA LEU A 304 -50.88 -3.16 -7.91
C LEU A 304 -51.35 -3.26 -9.37
N ALA A 305 -52.62 -3.61 -9.58
CA ALA A 305 -53.25 -3.73 -10.89
C ALA A 305 -53.26 -2.41 -11.70
N LYS A 306 -53.13 -1.26 -11.03
CA LYS A 306 -53.11 0.07 -11.68
C LYS A 306 -51.71 0.53 -12.06
N LEU A 307 -50.65 -0.19 -11.66
CA LEU A 307 -49.28 0.10 -12.08
C LEU A 307 -48.99 -0.49 -13.46
N SER A 308 -47.96 0.04 -14.12
CA SER A 308 -47.48 -0.49 -15.40
C SER A 308 -47.05 -1.94 -15.26
N ILE A 309 -47.13 -2.71 -16.36
CA ILE A 309 -46.71 -4.13 -16.39
C ILE A 309 -45.24 -4.28 -15.95
N SER A 310 -44.39 -3.31 -16.32
CA SER A 310 -42.98 -3.23 -15.92
C SER A 310 -42.81 -3.08 -14.40
N ASP A 311 -43.62 -2.21 -13.78
CA ASP A 311 -43.57 -1.96 -12.34
C ASP A 311 -44.17 -3.13 -11.54
N GLN A 312 -45.25 -3.74 -12.03
CA GLN A 312 -45.81 -4.96 -11.46
C GLN A 312 -44.79 -6.11 -11.46
N SER A 313 -44.06 -6.28 -12.57
CA SER A 313 -43.04 -7.31 -12.72
C SER A 313 -41.80 -7.07 -11.84
N PHE A 314 -41.53 -5.83 -11.48
CA PHE A 314 -40.46 -5.49 -10.53
C PHE A 314 -40.86 -5.82 -9.10
N LEU A 315 -42.09 -5.48 -8.71
CA LEU A 315 -42.61 -5.75 -7.36
C LEU A 315 -42.69 -7.25 -7.09
N ARG A 316 -43.13 -8.04 -8.08
CA ARG A 316 -43.12 -9.52 -7.99
C ARG A 316 -41.72 -10.13 -7.84
N ARG A 317 -40.67 -9.41 -8.24
CA ARG A 317 -39.26 -9.83 -8.06
C ARG A 317 -38.67 -9.39 -6.71
N GLN A 318 -39.31 -8.46 -6.01
CA GLN A 318 -38.91 -8.03 -4.67
C GLN A 318 -39.62 -8.82 -3.57
N GLU A 319 -40.69 -9.56 -3.89
CA GLU A 319 -41.43 -10.47 -2.98
C GLU A 319 -40.81 -11.88 -2.88
N LYS A 320 -39.78 -12.19 -3.68
CA LYS A 320 -38.99 -13.42 -3.61
C LYS A 320 -37.65 -13.15 -2.96
#